data_AF-A0A958EFZ9-F1
#
_entry.id   AF-A0A958EFZ9-F1
#
_cell.length_a   1.000
_cell.length_b   1.000
_cell.length_c   1.000
_cell.angle_alpha   90.00
_cell.angle_beta   90.00
_cell.angle_gamma   90.00
#
_symmetry.space_group_name_H-M   'P 1'
#
loop_
_entity.id
_entity.type
_entity.pdbx_description
1 polymer ?
#
loop_
_entity_poly.entity_id
_entity_poly.type
_entity_poly.pdbx_seq_one_letter_code
_entity_poly.pdbx_strand_id
1 'polypeptide(L)'
;AREELVPGIDFVPTYGNTLMGLATNKPFDPQAKDYTITYYPPSPRAVFELVDPDNPDRIVDYGETGRVILTTLTREFFMPRFLERDEGERAAPIEAYPWDGVSNLRLFSRFQESVVVGVY
;
A
#
# COMPACT_ATOMS: atom_id res chain seq x y z
N ALA A 1 8.18 -15.18 1.22
CA ALA A 1 7.55 -16.05 2.24
C ALA A 1 7.15 -17.43 1.69
N ARG A 2 7.93 -18.03 0.78
CA ARG A 2 7.62 -19.34 0.18
C ARG A 2 8.46 -20.51 0.71
N GLU A 3 9.50 -20.25 1.50
CA GLU A 3 10.62 -21.21 1.50
C GLU A 3 10.46 -22.43 2.41
N GLU A 4 9.67 -22.43 3.49
CA GLU A 4 9.84 -23.52 4.48
C GLU A 4 8.59 -24.12 5.14
N LEU A 5 7.40 -23.51 5.03
CA LEU A 5 6.27 -23.91 5.89
C LEU A 5 5.19 -24.75 5.19
N VAL A 6 4.87 -24.50 3.92
CA VAL A 6 3.79 -25.19 3.19
C VAL A 6 4.15 -25.38 1.71
N PRO A 7 4.79 -26.51 1.34
CA PRO A 7 5.19 -26.77 -0.04
C PRO A 7 4.00 -26.79 -1.00
N GLY A 8 4.15 -26.18 -2.18
CA GLY A 8 3.14 -26.19 -3.24
C GLY A 8 2.00 -25.17 -3.09
N ILE A 9 2.04 -24.32 -2.05
CA ILE A 9 1.04 -23.26 -1.82
C ILE A 9 1.68 -21.88 -1.97
N ASP A 10 0.98 -21.01 -2.69
CA ASP A 10 1.39 -19.63 -2.88
C ASP A 10 0.81 -18.72 -1.79
N PHE A 11 1.68 -17.97 -1.12
CA PHE A 11 1.27 -16.85 -0.26
C PHE A 11 1.23 -15.57 -1.10
N VAL A 12 0.01 -15.02 -1.28
CA VAL A 12 -0.24 -13.81 -2.08
C VAL A 12 -0.84 -12.74 -1.16
N PRO A 13 -0.02 -11.97 -0.45
CA PRO A 13 -0.50 -10.91 0.41
C PRO A 13 -1.12 -9.79 -0.43
N THR A 14 -2.22 -9.23 0.04
CA THR A 14 -2.88 -8.08 -0.62
C THR A 14 -3.19 -7.01 0.40
N TYR A 15 -2.96 -5.76 0.01
CA TYR A 15 -3.43 -4.60 0.76
C TYR A 15 -4.76 -4.15 0.16
N GLY A 16 -5.78 -3.91 0.96
CA GLY A 16 -7.09 -3.56 0.42
C GLY A 16 -7.94 -2.70 1.33
N ASN A 17 -8.84 -1.95 0.70
CA ASN A 17 -9.88 -1.18 1.36
C ASN A 17 -11.12 -1.10 0.48
N THR A 18 -12.22 -0.61 1.04
CA THR A 18 -13.53 -0.56 0.38
C THR A 18 -13.53 0.29 -0.90
N LEU A 19 -12.73 1.35 -0.97
CA LEU A 19 -12.72 2.29 -2.09
C LEU A 19 -11.93 1.73 -3.29
N MET A 20 -10.82 1.03 -3.03
CA MET A 20 -9.92 0.51 -4.06
C MET A 20 -10.17 -0.98 -4.40
N GLY A 21 -10.70 -1.79 -3.49
CA GLY A 21 -10.57 -3.24 -3.57
C GLY A 21 -9.16 -3.66 -3.15
N LEU A 22 -8.42 -4.39 -4.00
CA LEU A 22 -7.11 -4.97 -3.66
C LEU A 22 -5.96 -4.34 -4.48
N ALA A 23 -4.90 -3.97 -3.78
CA ALA A 23 -3.55 -3.72 -4.29
C ALA A 23 -2.74 -5.02 -4.18
N THR A 24 -2.17 -5.43 -5.30
CA THR A 24 -1.42 -6.68 -5.42
C THR A 24 0.02 -6.49 -4.97
N ASN A 25 0.59 -7.53 -4.35
CA ASN A 25 2.00 -7.50 -4.02
C ASN A 25 2.91 -7.56 -5.25
N LYS A 26 4.13 -7.04 -5.09
CA LYS A 26 5.25 -7.31 -6.00
C LYS A 26 5.38 -8.82 -6.25
N PRO A 27 5.58 -9.28 -7.50
CA PRO A 27 5.80 -10.69 -7.79
C PRO A 27 6.94 -11.27 -6.96
N PHE A 28 6.80 -12.53 -6.56
CA PHE A 28 7.83 -13.22 -5.81
C PHE A 28 9.11 -13.34 -6.63
N ASP A 29 10.23 -12.90 -6.04
CA ASP A 29 11.56 -13.05 -6.60
C ASP A 29 12.39 -13.95 -5.66
N PRO A 30 12.80 -15.15 -6.09
CA PRO A 30 13.59 -16.06 -5.27
C PRO A 30 15.02 -15.55 -5.01
N GLN A 31 15.50 -14.56 -5.75
CA GLN A 31 16.83 -13.97 -5.54
C GLN A 31 16.79 -12.82 -4.53
N ALA A 32 15.61 -12.26 -4.26
CA ALA A 32 15.43 -11.20 -3.28
C ALA A 32 15.67 -11.74 -1.86
N LYS A 33 16.69 -11.19 -1.19
CA LYS A 33 16.96 -11.45 0.24
C LYS A 33 16.10 -10.58 1.16
N ASP A 34 15.44 -9.61 0.56
CA ASP A 34 14.52 -8.68 1.17
C ASP A 34 13.13 -9.35 1.25
N TYR A 35 12.62 -9.51 2.47
CA TYR A 35 11.29 -10.07 2.74
C TYR A 35 10.17 -9.01 2.79
N THR A 36 10.48 -7.77 2.43
CA THR A 36 9.53 -6.65 2.38
C THR A 36 8.46 -6.92 1.35
N ILE A 37 7.20 -6.81 1.78
CA ILE A 37 6.06 -6.88 0.90
C ILE A 37 5.76 -5.47 0.41
N THR A 38 5.87 -5.27 -0.89
CA THR A 38 5.48 -4.02 -1.57
C THR A 38 4.16 -4.23 -2.29
N TYR A 39 3.21 -3.33 -2.13
CA TYR A 39 1.90 -3.37 -2.78
C TYR A 39 1.78 -2.26 -3.80
N TYR A 40 1.18 -2.58 -4.95
CA TYR A 40 0.92 -1.62 -6.02
C TYR A 40 -0.59 -1.48 -6.22
N PRO A 41 -1.13 -0.25 -6.22
CA PRO A 41 -2.56 -0.03 -6.38
C PRO A 41 -3.00 -0.43 -7.79
N PRO A 42 -4.28 -0.81 -7.97
CA PRO A 42 -4.83 -1.16 -9.28
C PRO A 42 -5.04 0.10 -10.12
N SER A 43 -3.96 0.58 -10.74
CA SER A 43 -4.01 1.66 -11.73
C SER A 43 -4.74 1.19 -13.02
N PRO A 44 -5.53 2.04 -13.70
CA PRO A 44 -5.76 3.47 -13.41
C PRO A 44 -6.93 3.75 -12.45
N ARG A 45 -7.62 2.72 -11.93
CA ARG A 45 -8.84 2.92 -11.14
C ARG A 45 -8.57 3.36 -9.69
N ALA A 46 -7.38 3.09 -9.17
CA ALA A 46 -6.92 3.55 -7.87
C ALA A 46 -5.44 3.95 -7.97
N VAL A 47 -5.09 5.08 -7.38
CA VAL A 47 -3.73 5.64 -7.36
C VAL A 47 -3.34 5.96 -5.92
N PHE A 48 -2.11 5.62 -5.55
CA PHE A 48 -1.51 6.00 -4.29
C PHE A 48 -0.57 7.19 -4.45
N GLU A 49 -0.62 8.09 -3.48
CA GLU A 49 0.44 9.05 -3.20
C GLU A 49 0.85 8.86 -1.74
N LEU A 50 2.16 8.84 -1.47
CA LEU A 50 2.67 8.81 -0.10
C LEU A 50 3.09 10.22 0.26
N VAL A 51 2.45 10.82 1.25
CA VAL A 51 2.59 12.26 1.53
C VAL A 51 3.06 12.54 2.94
N ASP A 52 3.65 13.72 3.11
CA ASP A 52 3.97 14.28 4.41
C ASP A 52 2.67 14.41 5.23
N PRO A 53 2.57 13.78 6.42
CA PRO A 53 1.36 13.84 7.22
C PRO A 53 0.97 15.24 7.70
N ASP A 54 1.92 16.17 7.79
CA ASP A 54 1.70 17.57 8.16
C ASP A 54 1.44 18.46 6.94
N ASN A 55 1.79 17.99 5.74
CA ASN A 55 1.59 18.71 4.49
C ASN A 55 1.20 17.74 3.35
N PRO A 56 -0.09 17.38 3.22
CA PRO A 56 -0.55 16.40 2.24
C PRO A 56 -0.30 16.76 0.77
N ASP A 57 0.08 18.00 0.46
CA ASP A 57 0.44 18.42 -0.90
C ASP A 57 1.90 18.09 -1.26
N ARG A 58 2.69 17.63 -0.29
CA ARG A 58 4.07 17.19 -0.48
C ARG A 58 4.13 15.66 -0.49
N ILE A 59 4.46 15.10 -1.66
CA ILE A 59 4.81 13.68 -1.80
C ILE A 59 6.20 13.45 -1.19
N VAL A 60 6.38 12.38 -0.43
CA VAL A 60 7.68 12.00 0.18
C VAL A 60 8.61 11.33 -0.83
N ASP A 61 9.91 11.26 -0.55
CA ASP A 61 10.86 10.59 -1.45
C ASP A 61 10.73 9.06 -1.39
N TYR A 62 11.32 8.36 -2.37
CA TYR A 62 11.33 6.89 -2.35
C TYR A 62 12.08 6.36 -1.13
N GLY A 63 11.48 5.38 -0.45
CA GLY A 63 11.98 4.83 0.81
C GLY A 63 11.64 5.66 2.05
N GLU A 64 11.07 6.87 1.90
CA GLU A 64 10.58 7.65 3.03
C GLU A 64 9.17 7.21 3.44
N THR A 65 8.89 7.27 4.74
CA THR A 65 7.55 7.02 5.27
C THR A 65 6.63 8.21 5.00
N GLY A 66 5.49 7.96 4.36
CA GLY A 66 4.40 8.92 4.20
C GLY A 66 3.06 8.31 4.58
N ARG A 67 2.06 9.17 4.79
CA ARG A 67 0.66 8.73 4.90
C ARG A 67 0.12 8.42 3.51
N VAL A 68 -0.65 7.34 3.39
CA VAL A 68 -1.26 6.96 2.11
C VAL A 68 -2.41 7.91 1.79
N ILE A 69 -2.35 8.55 0.62
CA ILE A 69 -3.49 9.14 -0.06
C ILE A 69 -3.95 8.17 -1.15
N LEU A 70 -5.24 7.85 -1.15
CA LEU A 70 -5.91 7.09 -2.20
C LEU A 70 -6.78 8.03 -3.05
N THR A 71 -6.55 8.02 -4.36
CA THR A 71 -7.52 8.54 -5.33
C THR A 71 -8.16 7.36 -6.06
N THR A 72 -9.49 7.27 -6.02
CA THR A 72 -10.27 6.25 -6.77
C THR A 72 -11.04 6.91 -7.89
N LEU A 73 -10.96 6.35 -9.09
CA LEU A 73 -11.69 6.80 -10.28
C LEU A 73 -12.20 5.59 -11.07
N THR A 74 -13.50 5.37 -11.03
CA THR A 74 -14.21 4.40 -11.87
C THR A 74 -15.27 5.12 -12.70
N ARG A 75 -16.05 4.38 -13.52
CA ARG A 75 -17.15 4.98 -14.28
C ARG A 75 -18.27 5.49 -13.38
N GLU A 76 -18.46 4.84 -12.24
CA GLU A 76 -19.56 5.05 -11.31
C GLU A 76 -19.18 5.93 -10.11
N PHE A 77 -17.88 6.12 -9.84
CA PHE A 77 -17.41 6.74 -8.60
C PHE A 77 -16.09 7.50 -8.77
N PHE A 78 -16.01 8.67 -8.14
CA PHE A 78 -14.78 9.44 -8.04
C PHE A 78 -14.60 9.94 -6.60
N MET A 79 -13.48 9.54 -5.99
CA MET A 79 -13.04 10.01 -4.68
C MET A 79 -11.59 10.48 -4.79
N PRO A 80 -11.36 11.80 -4.91
CA PRO A 80 -10.02 12.35 -4.97
C PRO A 80 -9.39 12.43 -3.59
N ARG A 81 -8.10 12.10 -3.53
CA ARG A 81 -7.19 12.43 -2.43
C ARG A 81 -7.69 12.06 -1.03
N PHE A 82 -8.29 10.87 -0.89
CA PHE A 82 -8.74 10.36 0.40
C PHE A 82 -7.55 9.96 1.27
N LEU A 83 -7.39 10.59 2.42
CA LEU A 83 -6.34 10.26 3.39
C LEU A 83 -6.69 8.97 4.15
N GLU A 84 -5.96 7.91 3.86
CA GLU A 84 -6.15 6.60 4.49
C GLU A 84 -5.73 6.61 5.96
N ARG A 85 -6.03 5.52 6.68
CA ARG A 85 -5.58 5.31 8.06
C ARG A 85 -4.23 4.59 8.16
N ASP A 86 -3.55 4.46 7.04
CA ASP A 86 -2.30 3.73 6.91
C ASP A 86 -1.17 4.66 6.49
N GLU A 87 0.03 4.36 6.98
CA GLU A 87 1.30 4.93 6.54
C GLU A 87 2.21 3.81 6.03
N GLY A 88 3.17 4.15 5.18
CA GLY A 88 4.15 3.22 4.66
C GLY A 88 5.25 3.95 3.91
N GLU A 89 6.25 3.19 3.45
CA GLU A 89 7.34 3.73 2.66
C GLU A 89 6.95 3.80 1.19
N ARG A 90 7.28 4.91 0.54
CA ARG A 90 7.02 5.08 -0.89
C ARG A 90 7.92 4.15 -1.69
N ALA A 91 7.34 3.20 -2.42
CA ALA A 91 8.08 2.26 -3.23
C ALA A 91 8.15 2.71 -4.69
N ALA A 92 9.32 2.52 -5.30
CA ALA A 92 9.53 2.85 -6.71
C ALA A 92 8.72 1.93 -7.65
N PRO A 93 8.39 2.41 -8.87
CA PRO A 93 7.82 1.58 -9.93
C PRO A 93 8.67 0.36 -10.28
N ILE A 94 8.01 -0.69 -10.79
CA ILE A 94 8.67 -1.86 -11.37
C ILE A 94 8.11 -2.12 -12.78
N GLU A 95 8.77 -3.00 -13.54
CA GLU A 95 8.33 -3.33 -14.91
C GLU A 95 6.86 -3.77 -14.98
N ALA A 96 6.42 -4.61 -14.04
CA ALA A 96 5.04 -5.09 -13.99
C ALA A 96 4.03 -4.00 -13.56
N TYR A 97 4.48 -3.02 -12.77
CA TYR A 97 3.66 -1.96 -12.20
C TYR A 97 4.41 -0.63 -12.36
N PRO A 98 4.29 0.04 -13.52
CA PRO A 98 5.04 1.26 -13.83
C PRO A 98 4.45 2.51 -13.15
N TRP A 99 4.15 2.40 -11.86
CA TRP A 99 3.68 3.47 -10.97
C TRP A 99 4.11 3.18 -9.53
N ASP A 100 3.96 4.16 -8.65
CA ASP A 100 4.42 4.06 -7.27
C ASP A 100 3.63 3.02 -6.48
N GLY A 101 4.35 2.32 -5.59
CA GLY A 101 3.79 1.39 -4.63
C GLY A 101 4.00 1.85 -3.19
N VAL A 102 3.67 0.96 -2.26
CA VAL A 102 3.90 1.17 -0.83
C VAL A 102 4.47 -0.10 -0.19
N SER A 103 5.52 0.05 0.61
CA SER A 103 6.11 -1.00 1.45
C SER A 103 5.95 -0.66 2.94
N ASN A 104 6.23 -1.63 3.82
CA ASN A 104 6.25 -1.42 5.28
C ASN A 104 4.98 -0.75 5.84
N LEU A 105 3.82 -1.12 5.28
CA LEU A 105 2.50 -0.63 5.67
C LEU A 105 2.20 -0.90 7.13
N ARG A 106 1.61 0.10 7.79
CA ARG A 106 1.20 0.06 9.18
C ARG A 106 0.13 1.12 9.46
N LEU A 107 -0.54 0.99 10.60
CA LEU A 107 -1.48 2.00 11.05
C LEU A 107 -0.78 3.35 11.20
N PHE A 108 -1.44 4.41 10.72
CA PHE A 108 -0.96 5.77 10.84
C PHE A 108 -0.77 6.12 12.32
N SER A 109 0.49 6.39 12.67
CA SER A 109 0.98 6.47 14.04
C SER A 109 0.26 7.53 14.89
N ARG A 110 -0.22 8.61 14.27
CA ARG A 110 -0.91 9.71 14.98
C ARG A 110 -2.36 9.41 15.36
N PHE A 111 -2.94 8.29 14.91
CA PHE A 111 -4.24 7.82 15.41
C PHE A 111 -4.14 7.03 16.73
N GLN A 112 -2.96 6.90 17.33
CA GLN A 112 -2.76 6.10 18.55
C GLN A 112 -3.45 6.65 19.82
N GLU A 113 -4.09 7.82 19.78
CA GLU A 113 -5.01 8.24 20.84
C GLU A 113 -6.39 7.57 20.64
N SER A 114 -6.55 6.38 21.24
CA SER A 114 -7.78 5.59 21.42
C SER A 114 -8.33 4.81 20.21
N VAL A 115 -7.74 3.64 19.93
CA VAL A 115 -8.46 2.58 19.19
C VAL A 115 -8.86 1.48 20.16
N VAL A 116 -10.16 1.43 20.50
CA VAL A 116 -10.78 0.22 21.06
C VAL A 116 -10.83 -0.81 19.93
N VAL A 117 -10.06 -1.88 20.06
CA VAL A 117 -10.11 -3.01 19.13
C VAL A 117 -11.36 -3.82 19.47
N GLY A 118 -12.46 -3.56 18.76
CA GLY A 118 -13.61 -4.46 18.68
C GLY A 118 -13.41 -5.39 17.50
N VAL A 119 -13.26 -6.69 17.76
CA VAL A 119 -13.34 -7.73 16.72
C VAL A 119 -14.82 -7.93 16.41
N TYR A 120 -15.22 -7.80 15.14
CA TYR A 120 -16.53 -8.22 14.64
C TYR A 120 -16.45 -9.65 14.09
#